data_AF-A0A1U7LVV8-F1
#
_entry.id   AF-A0A1U7LVV8-F1
#
_cell.length_a   1.000
_cell.length_b   1.000
_cell.length_c   1.000
_cell.angle_alpha   90.00
_cell.angle_beta   90.00
_cell.angle_gamma   90.00
#
_symmetry.space_group_name_H-M   'P 1'
#
loop_
_entity.id
_entity.type
_entity.pdbx_description
1 polymer ?
#
loop_
_entity_poly.entity_id
_entity_poly.type
_entity_poly.pdbx_seq_one_letter_code
_entity_poly.pdbx_strand_id
1 'polypeptide(L)'
;MALPPQYRGVFTPQELSFSAENIKVQIVPRRAMNSIPLISGTIPQLRPPRRAEVPLWIAILLKQQRCANIVSPDWLSVDALKEKLDEETVPGAAFSALPFQWLEISEAILETASDDVEDADTVRRLLRDLREARQAKAREGLTGLNESHLQMDNLGWMEINEIRFVSRAMDQLRRIKAVKQDQEKASEDEMDASNGNDSD
;
A
#
# COMPACT_ATOMS: atom_id res chain seq x y z
N MET A 1 -11.72 -24.11 5.80
CA MET A 1 -12.07 -23.87 4.38
C MET A 1 -10.80 -23.55 3.63
N ALA A 2 -10.53 -24.21 2.50
CA ALA A 2 -9.34 -23.93 1.69
C ALA A 2 -9.63 -22.78 0.71
N LEU A 3 -8.82 -21.73 0.74
CA LEU A 3 -8.88 -20.63 -0.23
C LEU A 3 -8.64 -21.17 -1.66
N PRO A 4 -9.35 -20.65 -2.69
CA PRO A 4 -9.06 -20.97 -4.10
C PRO A 4 -7.59 -20.68 -4.46
N PRO A 5 -6.96 -21.45 -5.37
CA PRO A 5 -5.55 -21.30 -5.71
C PRO A 5 -5.16 -19.89 -6.16
N GLN A 6 -6.05 -19.18 -6.85
CA GLN A 6 -5.80 -17.81 -7.32
C GLN A 6 -5.60 -16.79 -6.18
N TYR A 7 -6.10 -17.06 -4.97
CA TYR A 7 -6.06 -16.14 -3.83
C TYR A 7 -5.03 -16.55 -2.75
N ARG A 8 -4.26 -17.62 -2.96
CA ARG A 8 -3.30 -18.13 -1.95
C ARG A 8 -2.01 -17.32 -1.81
N GLY A 9 -1.87 -16.22 -2.55
CA GLY A 9 -0.64 -15.41 -2.52
C GLY A 9 -0.82 -13.97 -2.94
N VAL A 10 -2.05 -13.48 -3.06
CA VAL A 10 -2.40 -12.09 -3.37
C VAL A 10 -3.69 -11.79 -2.61
N PHE A 11 -3.79 -10.59 -2.03
CA PHE A 11 -5.02 -10.15 -1.39
C PHE A 11 -6.00 -9.61 -2.42
N THR A 12 -7.28 -9.82 -2.21
CA THR A 12 -8.30 -9.12 -3.02
C THR A 12 -8.36 -7.64 -2.62
N PRO A 13 -8.76 -6.71 -3.51
CA PRO A 13 -8.97 -5.31 -3.13
C PRO A 13 -9.90 -5.16 -1.92
N GLN A 14 -10.92 -6.02 -1.82
CA GLN A 14 -11.86 -6.03 -0.70
C GLN A 14 -11.20 -6.41 0.62
N GLU A 15 -10.26 -7.37 0.60
CA GLU A 15 -9.48 -7.72 1.80
C GLU A 15 -8.57 -6.56 2.24
N LEU A 16 -8.05 -5.77 1.29
CA LEU A 16 -7.25 -4.59 1.60
C LEU A 16 -8.10 -3.49 2.24
N SER A 17 -9.27 -3.20 1.65
CA SER A 17 -10.23 -2.26 2.23
C SER A 17 -10.68 -2.69 3.62
N PHE A 18 -10.99 -3.98 3.81
CA PHE A 18 -11.34 -4.55 5.10
C PHE A 18 -10.20 -4.42 6.13
N SER A 19 -8.95 -4.55 5.70
CA SER A 19 -7.81 -4.29 6.57
C SER A 19 -7.73 -2.81 6.97
N ALA A 20 -7.96 -1.91 6.01
CA ALA A 20 -7.91 -0.46 6.23
C ALA A 20 -9.01 0.06 7.15
N GLU A 21 -10.14 -0.65 7.27
CA GLU A 21 -11.23 -0.31 8.21
C GLU A 21 -10.76 -0.15 9.66
N ASN A 22 -9.72 -0.88 10.08
CA ASN A 22 -9.20 -0.82 11.45
C ASN A 22 -8.28 0.38 11.70
N ILE A 23 -7.93 1.14 10.67
CA ILE A 23 -7.15 2.36 10.80
C ILE A 23 -7.98 3.40 11.54
N LYS A 24 -7.33 4.12 12.46
CA LYS A 24 -7.97 5.17 13.22
C LYS A 24 -8.05 6.46 12.42
N VAL A 25 -9.21 7.10 12.45
CA VAL A 25 -9.48 8.39 11.83
C VAL A 25 -10.14 9.33 12.83
N GLN A 26 -10.06 10.63 12.55
CA GLN A 26 -10.70 11.65 13.38
C GLN A 26 -12.13 11.91 12.91
N ILE A 27 -13.05 12.04 13.86
CA ILE A 27 -14.44 12.43 13.60
C ILE A 27 -14.83 13.60 14.51
N VAL A 28 -15.84 14.36 14.08
CA VAL A 28 -16.57 15.31 14.92
C VAL A 28 -17.98 14.76 15.15
N PRO A 29 -18.30 14.27 16.36
CA PRO A 29 -19.64 13.75 16.66
C PRO A 29 -20.67 14.89 16.68
N ARG A 30 -21.85 14.62 16.14
CA ARG A 30 -23.04 15.49 16.20
C ARG A 30 -23.95 15.14 17.38
N ARG A 31 -23.84 13.92 17.93
CA ARG A 31 -24.61 13.43 19.08
C ARG A 31 -23.69 12.98 20.20
N ALA A 32 -24.10 13.23 21.44
CA ALA A 32 -23.40 12.68 22.60
C ALA A 32 -23.66 11.17 22.68
N MET A 33 -22.62 10.40 22.99
CA MET A 33 -22.70 8.95 23.14
C MET A 33 -21.81 8.52 24.30
N ASN A 34 -22.32 7.59 25.11
CA ASN A 34 -21.54 6.98 26.18
C ASN A 34 -20.42 6.11 25.59
N SER A 35 -19.39 5.86 26.40
CA SER A 35 -18.33 4.93 26.00
C SER A 35 -18.91 3.54 25.77
N ILE A 36 -18.49 2.89 24.68
CA ILE A 36 -18.94 1.54 24.33
C ILE A 36 -17.74 0.59 24.43
N PRO A 37 -17.70 -0.33 25.42
CA PRO A 37 -16.69 -1.38 25.44
C PRO A 37 -17.01 -2.43 24.37
N LEU A 38 -16.10 -2.65 23.44
CA LEU A 38 -16.13 -3.74 22.46
C LEU A 38 -15.08 -4.79 22.82
N ILE A 39 -15.21 -5.97 22.21
CA ILE A 39 -14.25 -7.08 22.39
C ILE A 39 -12.84 -6.64 22.00
N SER A 40 -12.70 -5.88 20.90
CA SER A 40 -11.41 -5.46 20.35
C SER A 40 -10.89 -4.13 20.92
N GLY A 41 -11.62 -3.48 21.83
CA GLY A 41 -11.26 -2.18 22.38
C GLY A 41 -12.48 -1.34 22.76
N THR A 42 -12.25 -0.19 23.39
CA THR A 42 -13.35 0.68 23.83
C THR A 42 -13.48 1.89 22.91
N ILE A 43 -14.69 2.15 22.41
CA ILE A 43 -15.00 3.42 21.74
C ILE A 43 -15.10 4.50 22.83
N PRO A 44 -14.34 5.61 22.70
CA PRO A 44 -14.35 6.66 23.70
C PRO A 44 -15.71 7.33 23.79
N GLN A 45 -16.00 7.96 24.93
CA GLN A 45 -17.20 8.77 25.06
C GLN A 45 -17.17 9.92 24.03
N LEU A 46 -18.20 10.01 23.19
CA LEU A 46 -18.30 11.04 22.17
C LEU A 46 -19.06 12.24 22.74
N ARG A 47 -18.44 13.43 22.69
CA ARG A 47 -19.06 14.69 23.15
C ARG A 47 -18.96 15.75 22.05
N PRO A 48 -20.07 16.13 21.40
CA PRO A 48 -20.08 17.23 20.44
C PRO A 48 -19.62 18.55 21.07
N PRO A 49 -18.90 19.42 20.34
CA PRO A 49 -18.28 19.24 19.02
C PRO A 49 -16.80 18.82 19.12
N ARG A 50 -16.39 18.08 20.16
CA ARG A 50 -14.99 17.69 20.35
C ARG A 50 -14.61 16.58 19.39
N ARG A 51 -13.44 16.72 18.75
CA ARG A 51 -12.86 15.66 17.92
C ARG A 51 -12.64 14.40 18.75
N ALA A 52 -12.90 13.25 18.15
CA ALA A 52 -12.64 11.95 18.73
C ALA A 52 -11.97 11.05 17.69
N GLU A 53 -11.10 10.16 18.16
CA GLU A 53 -10.44 9.17 17.33
C GLU A 53 -11.19 7.84 17.42
N VAL A 54 -11.58 7.29 16.27
CA VAL A 54 -12.29 6.02 16.16
C VAL A 54 -11.79 5.24 14.95
N PRO A 55 -11.95 3.90 14.91
CA PRO A 55 -11.68 3.12 13.69
C PRO A 55 -12.52 3.61 12.50
N LEU A 56 -11.99 3.50 11.28
CA LEU A 56 -12.63 3.95 10.05
C LEU A 56 -14.01 3.31 9.85
N TRP A 57 -14.19 2.02 10.13
CA TRP A 57 -15.51 1.37 10.05
C TRP A 57 -16.55 1.99 10.99
N ILE A 58 -16.14 2.44 12.19
CA ILE A 58 -17.03 3.16 13.11
C ILE A 58 -17.34 4.56 12.57
N ALA A 59 -16.34 5.25 12.03
CA ALA A 59 -16.52 6.57 11.44
C ALA A 59 -17.55 6.54 10.30
N ILE A 60 -17.43 5.55 9.39
CA ILE A 60 -18.36 5.29 8.29
C ILE A 60 -19.77 5.01 8.82
N LEU A 61 -19.90 4.10 9.80
CA LEU A 61 -21.20 3.77 10.40
C LEU A 61 -21.88 5.00 11.02
N LEU A 62 -21.13 5.79 11.79
CA LEU A 62 -21.65 7.01 12.42
C LEU A 62 -22.02 8.08 11.40
N LYS A 63 -21.27 8.19 10.30
CA LYS A 63 -21.58 9.11 9.19
C LYS A 63 -22.88 8.71 8.48
N GLN A 64 -23.04 7.43 8.13
CA GLN A 64 -24.26 6.90 7.51
C GLN A 64 -25.51 7.14 8.39
N GLN A 65 -25.35 7.04 9.71
CA GLN A 65 -26.41 7.33 10.70
C GLN A 65 -26.61 8.83 10.97
N ARG A 66 -25.84 9.72 10.32
CA ARG A 66 -25.85 11.19 10.53
C ARG A 66 -25.50 11.59 11.98
N CYS A 67 -24.72 10.76 12.67
CA CYS A 67 -24.30 10.94 14.05
C CYS A 67 -22.92 11.61 14.19
N ALA A 68 -22.12 11.66 13.13
CA ALA A 68 -20.81 12.30 13.09
C ALA A 68 -20.46 12.80 11.68
N ASN A 69 -19.52 13.75 11.62
CA ASN A 69 -18.77 14.08 10.40
C ASN A 69 -17.38 13.48 10.50
N ILE A 70 -16.86 13.00 9.38
CA ILE A 70 -15.48 12.56 9.27
C ILE A 70 -14.61 13.79 9.06
N VAL A 71 -13.48 13.89 9.76
CA VAL A 71 -12.50 14.94 9.49
C VAL A 71 -11.59 14.43 8.38
N SER A 72 -11.53 15.15 7.24
CA SER A 72 -10.61 14.79 6.16
C SER A 72 -9.17 14.79 6.71
N PRO A 73 -8.37 13.73 6.46
CA PRO A 73 -6.95 13.73 6.80
C PRO A 73 -6.20 14.85 6.08
N ASP A 74 -5.16 15.39 6.70
CA ASP A 74 -4.41 16.55 6.17
C ASP A 74 -3.82 16.30 4.77
N TRP A 75 -3.38 15.06 4.49
CA TRP A 75 -2.86 14.63 3.19
C TRP A 75 -3.95 14.46 2.12
N LEU A 76 -5.23 14.33 2.51
CA LEU A 76 -6.38 14.18 1.61
C LEU A 76 -7.02 15.56 1.35
N SER A 77 -6.20 16.48 0.85
CA SER A 77 -6.60 17.82 0.45
C SER A 77 -6.09 18.11 -0.96
N VAL A 78 -6.72 19.05 -1.66
CA VAL A 78 -6.34 19.40 -3.03
C VAL A 78 -4.88 19.87 -3.10
N ASP A 79 -4.47 20.70 -2.15
CA ASP A 79 -3.12 21.27 -2.14
C ASP A 79 -2.07 20.21 -1.81
N ALA A 80 -2.30 19.39 -0.78
CA ALA A 80 -1.38 18.31 -0.43
C ALA A 80 -1.25 17.27 -1.55
N LEU A 81 -2.34 16.91 -2.21
CA LEU A 81 -2.29 15.94 -3.32
C LEU A 81 -1.59 16.49 -4.56
N LYS A 82 -1.72 17.79 -4.85
CA LYS A 82 -0.94 18.44 -5.91
C LYS A 82 0.55 18.40 -5.60
N GLU A 83 0.94 18.78 -4.37
CA GLU A 83 2.33 18.71 -3.92
C GLU A 83 2.89 17.29 -4.06
N LYS A 84 2.13 16.27 -3.63
CA LYS A 84 2.54 14.86 -3.77
C LYS A 84 2.64 14.41 -5.21
N LEU A 85 1.77 14.89 -6.10
CA LEU A 85 1.85 14.60 -7.53
C LEU A 85 3.08 15.26 -8.16
N ASP A 86 3.39 16.50 -7.79
CA ASP A 86 4.58 17.21 -8.25
C ASP A 86 5.85 16.47 -7.79
N GLU A 87 5.94 16.08 -6.51
CA GLU A 87 7.02 15.22 -5.98
C GLU A 87 7.16 13.92 -6.79
N GLU A 88 6.05 13.30 -7.15
CA GLU A 88 6.03 12.01 -7.85
C GLU A 88 6.51 12.12 -9.30
N THR A 89 6.25 13.25 -9.96
CA THR A 89 6.62 13.46 -11.37
C THR A 89 8.07 13.91 -11.57
N VAL A 90 8.81 14.21 -10.49
CA VAL A 90 10.25 14.49 -10.57
C VAL A 90 11.00 13.23 -11.05
N PRO A 91 11.69 13.27 -12.20
CA PRO A 91 12.42 12.11 -12.71
C PRO A 91 13.52 11.64 -11.75
N GLY A 92 13.60 10.34 -11.51
CA GLY A 92 14.61 9.73 -10.62
C GLY A 92 14.40 9.97 -9.13
N ALA A 93 13.33 10.66 -8.72
CA ALA A 93 12.99 10.82 -7.30
C ALA A 93 12.31 9.56 -6.74
N ALA A 94 12.55 9.29 -5.45
CA ALA A 94 11.86 8.24 -4.70
C ALA A 94 10.33 8.49 -4.64
N PHE A 95 9.58 7.46 -4.26
CA PHE A 95 8.14 7.62 -4.03
C PHE A 95 7.87 8.64 -2.93
N SER A 96 6.89 9.52 -3.19
CA SER A 96 6.41 10.48 -2.20
C SER A 96 5.88 9.76 -0.95
N ALA A 97 6.11 10.35 0.22
CA ALA A 97 5.68 9.78 1.49
C ALA A 97 4.16 9.94 1.65
N LEU A 98 3.45 8.81 1.72
CA LEU A 98 2.01 8.71 1.94
C LEU A 98 1.71 7.66 3.01
N PRO A 99 0.55 7.73 3.67
CA PRO A 99 0.09 6.65 4.53
C PRO A 99 0.03 5.32 3.78
N PHE A 100 0.35 4.23 4.46
CA PHE A 100 0.47 2.92 3.82
C PHE A 100 -0.81 2.49 3.09
N GLN A 101 -1.99 2.85 3.59
CA GLN A 101 -3.30 2.48 3.03
C GLN A 101 -4.04 3.71 2.45
N TRP A 102 -3.28 4.62 1.83
CA TRP A 102 -3.82 5.89 1.33
C TRP A 102 -4.96 5.69 0.32
N LEU A 103 -4.87 4.69 -0.56
CA LEU A 103 -5.92 4.39 -1.54
C LEU A 103 -7.20 3.92 -0.85
N GLU A 104 -7.09 2.93 0.03
CA GLU A 104 -8.24 2.32 0.72
C GLU A 104 -8.95 3.34 1.63
N ILE A 105 -8.19 4.16 2.37
CA ILE A 105 -8.74 5.22 3.21
C ILE A 105 -9.46 6.26 2.34
N SER A 106 -8.82 6.70 1.25
CA SER A 106 -9.38 7.75 0.38
C SER A 106 -10.69 7.30 -0.28
N GLU A 107 -10.75 6.06 -0.76
CA GLU A 107 -11.95 5.49 -1.39
C GLU A 107 -13.10 5.42 -0.38
N ALA A 108 -12.85 4.87 0.82
CA ALA A 108 -13.87 4.72 1.84
C ALA A 108 -14.45 6.07 2.33
N ILE A 109 -13.60 7.08 2.49
CA ILE A 109 -14.02 8.45 2.87
C ILE A 109 -14.79 9.10 1.72
N LEU A 110 -14.29 9.04 0.49
CA LEU A 110 -14.94 9.69 -0.66
C LEU A 110 -16.25 9.02 -1.08
N GLU A 111 -16.45 7.74 -0.75
CA GLU A 111 -17.72 7.05 -0.98
C GLU A 111 -18.79 7.49 0.02
N THR A 112 -18.45 7.55 1.32
CA THR A 112 -19.44 7.78 2.39
C THR A 112 -19.55 9.24 2.84
N ALA A 113 -18.45 9.98 2.78
CA ALA A 113 -18.28 11.30 3.40
C ALA A 113 -17.70 12.33 2.44
N SER A 114 -18.04 12.26 1.15
CA SER A 114 -17.60 13.25 0.17
C SER A 114 -18.07 14.68 0.47
N ASP A 115 -19.14 14.85 1.27
CA ASP A 115 -19.62 16.15 1.75
C ASP A 115 -18.75 16.74 2.89
N ASP A 116 -17.91 15.92 3.54
CA ASP A 116 -16.96 16.38 4.56
C ASP A 116 -15.57 16.71 3.97
N VAL A 117 -15.37 16.48 2.67
CA VAL A 117 -14.10 16.73 1.95
C VAL A 117 -14.25 17.97 1.07
N GLU A 118 -13.30 18.89 1.16
CA GLU A 118 -13.24 20.06 0.30
C GLU A 118 -12.91 19.65 -1.15
N ASP A 119 -13.73 20.09 -2.11
CA ASP A 119 -13.60 19.77 -3.53
C ASP A 119 -13.36 18.28 -3.85
N ALA A 120 -14.25 17.41 -3.33
CA ALA A 120 -14.14 15.96 -3.46
C ALA A 120 -13.94 15.45 -4.90
N ASP A 121 -14.50 16.12 -5.91
CA ASP A 121 -14.30 15.74 -7.32
C ASP A 121 -12.88 16.01 -7.81
N THR A 122 -12.30 17.14 -7.41
CA THR A 122 -10.89 17.46 -7.68
C THR A 122 -9.97 16.48 -6.97
N VAL A 123 -10.28 16.14 -5.72
CA VAL A 123 -9.55 15.13 -4.94
C VAL A 123 -9.58 13.77 -5.65
N ARG A 124 -10.74 13.30 -6.13
CA ARG A 124 -10.85 12.04 -6.89
C ARG A 124 -9.99 12.04 -8.15
N ARG A 125 -9.93 13.18 -8.87
CA ARG A 125 -9.08 13.31 -10.06
C ARG A 125 -7.60 13.23 -9.68
N LEU A 126 -7.17 14.00 -8.68
CA LEU A 126 -5.77 14.02 -8.24
C LEU A 126 -5.29 12.65 -7.71
N LEU A 127 -6.14 11.92 -6.97
CA LEU A 127 -5.80 10.56 -6.52
C LEU A 127 -5.61 9.59 -7.69
N ARG A 128 -6.40 9.75 -8.76
CA ARG A 128 -6.25 8.95 -9.98
C ARG A 128 -4.94 9.30 -10.70
N ASP A 129 -4.67 10.58 -10.89
CA ASP A 129 -3.45 11.08 -11.51
C ASP A 129 -2.20 10.60 -10.73
N LEU A 130 -2.25 10.68 -9.39
CA LEU A 130 -1.19 10.21 -8.50
C LEU A 130 -0.99 8.70 -8.58
N ARG A 131 -2.08 7.91 -8.57
CA ARG A 131 -1.99 6.44 -8.76
C ARG A 131 -1.36 6.09 -10.11
N GLU A 132 -1.75 6.78 -11.18
CA GLU A 132 -1.20 6.55 -12.52
C GLU A 132 0.30 6.89 -12.58
N ALA A 133 0.72 8.02 -12.00
CA ALA A 133 2.12 8.41 -11.91
C ALA A 133 2.95 7.38 -11.12
N ARG A 134 2.44 6.94 -9.96
CA ARG A 134 3.11 5.93 -9.12
C ARG A 134 3.20 4.57 -9.79
N GLN A 135 2.16 4.14 -10.50
CA GLN A 135 2.18 2.90 -11.29
C GLN A 135 3.19 2.99 -12.45
N ALA A 136 3.27 4.14 -13.13
CA ALA A 136 4.25 4.35 -14.20
C ALA A 136 5.69 4.27 -13.66
N LYS A 137 5.96 4.97 -12.55
CA LYS A 137 7.26 4.92 -11.86
C LYS A 137 7.61 3.51 -11.38
N ALA A 138 6.65 2.79 -10.81
CA ALA A 138 6.86 1.39 -10.41
C ALA A 138 7.24 0.51 -11.60
N ARG A 139 6.55 0.64 -12.75
CA ARG A 139 6.89 -0.11 -13.97
C ARG A 139 8.29 0.21 -14.48
N GLU A 140 8.69 1.48 -14.45
CA GLU A 140 10.05 1.89 -14.80
C GLU A 140 11.08 1.25 -13.85
N GLY A 141 10.84 1.30 -12.53
CA GLY A 141 11.70 0.66 -11.54
C GLY A 141 11.84 -0.86 -11.73
N LEU A 142 10.79 -1.54 -12.18
CA LEU A 142 10.83 -2.97 -12.48
C LEU A 142 11.69 -3.34 -13.70
N THR A 143 12.02 -2.38 -14.58
CA THR A 143 12.96 -2.65 -15.69
C THR A 143 14.38 -2.93 -15.19
N GLY A 144 14.76 -2.38 -14.03
CA GLY A 144 16.04 -2.60 -13.36
C GLY A 144 16.05 -3.76 -12.36
N LEU A 145 15.05 -4.64 -12.41
CA LEU A 145 14.91 -5.74 -11.44
C LEU A 145 16.11 -6.71 -11.50
N ASN A 146 16.72 -6.97 -10.35
CA ASN A 146 17.75 -7.99 -10.18
C ASN A 146 17.27 -9.10 -9.23
N GLU A 147 18.08 -10.14 -9.05
CA GLU A 147 17.76 -11.29 -8.21
C GLU A 147 17.89 -11.04 -6.70
N SER A 148 18.60 -9.99 -6.31
CA SER A 148 19.12 -9.85 -4.94
C SER A 148 18.40 -8.78 -4.13
N HIS A 149 18.09 -7.62 -4.72
CA HIS A 149 17.58 -6.47 -4.00
C HIS A 149 16.57 -5.65 -4.82
N LEU A 150 15.46 -5.30 -4.17
CA LEU A 150 14.47 -4.36 -4.68
C LEU A 150 14.16 -3.36 -3.57
N GLN A 151 14.34 -2.06 -3.84
CA GLN A 151 13.93 -1.00 -2.94
C GLN A 151 12.41 -0.80 -3.05
N MET A 152 11.74 -0.70 -1.90
CA MET A 152 10.27 -0.65 -1.80
C MET A 152 9.81 0.42 -0.81
N ASP A 153 10.54 1.54 -0.75
CA ASP A 153 10.25 2.61 0.19
C ASP A 153 9.01 3.41 -0.22
N ASN A 154 8.21 3.80 0.76
CA ASN A 154 7.01 4.62 0.61
C ASN A 154 5.92 4.06 -0.35
N LEU A 155 5.94 2.77 -0.68
CA LEU A 155 4.85 2.13 -1.43
C LEU A 155 3.61 1.89 -0.57
N GLY A 156 2.44 2.08 -1.15
CA GLY A 156 1.15 1.78 -0.53
C GLY A 156 0.79 0.29 -0.60
N TRP A 157 -0.15 -0.14 0.25
CA TRP A 157 -0.57 -1.54 0.35
C TRP A 157 -1.12 -2.05 -0.98
N MET A 158 -2.08 -1.35 -1.58
CA MET A 158 -2.61 -1.68 -2.90
C MET A 158 -1.50 -1.81 -3.96
N GLU A 159 -0.55 -0.90 -3.97
CA GLU A 159 0.56 -0.86 -4.95
C GLU A 159 1.45 -2.09 -4.80
N ILE A 160 1.85 -2.43 -3.57
CA ILE A 160 2.62 -3.65 -3.27
C ILE A 160 1.84 -4.90 -3.68
N ASN A 161 0.52 -4.90 -3.47
CA ASN A 161 -0.32 -6.03 -3.83
C ASN A 161 -0.40 -6.22 -5.35
N GLU A 162 -0.46 -5.13 -6.13
CA GLU A 162 -0.44 -5.16 -7.59
C GLU A 162 0.89 -5.68 -8.16
N ILE A 163 2.03 -5.27 -7.59
CA ILE A 163 3.36 -5.70 -8.06
C ILE A 163 3.87 -6.98 -7.39
N ARG A 164 3.04 -7.66 -6.59
CA ARG A 164 3.46 -8.84 -5.81
C ARG A 164 4.03 -9.97 -6.67
N PHE A 165 3.66 -10.05 -7.94
CA PHE A 165 4.22 -11.03 -8.89
C PHE A 165 5.75 -10.96 -9.01
N VAL A 166 6.35 -9.81 -8.70
CA VAL A 166 7.80 -9.58 -8.76
C VAL A 166 8.56 -10.54 -7.86
N SER A 167 8.00 -10.91 -6.70
CA SER A 167 8.57 -11.95 -5.83
C SER A 167 8.84 -13.26 -6.58
N ARG A 168 7.87 -13.73 -7.39
CA ARG A 168 8.00 -14.95 -8.18
C ARG A 168 9.02 -14.80 -9.30
N ALA A 169 9.10 -13.62 -9.93
CA ALA A 169 10.08 -13.33 -10.96
C ALA A 169 11.50 -13.34 -10.38
N MET A 170 11.73 -12.69 -9.24
CA MET A 170 13.00 -12.70 -8.52
C MET A 170 13.41 -14.12 -8.11
N ASP A 171 12.48 -14.97 -7.67
CA ASP A 171 12.76 -16.37 -7.36
C ASP A 171 13.26 -17.14 -8.59
N GLN A 172 12.72 -16.87 -9.79
CA GLN A 172 13.23 -17.47 -11.02
C GLN A 172 14.62 -16.93 -11.39
N LEU A 173 14.84 -15.62 -11.26
CA LEU A 173 16.17 -15.03 -11.50
C LEU A 173 17.23 -15.61 -10.57
N ARG A 174 16.90 -15.82 -9.29
CA ARG A 174 17.78 -16.50 -8.31
C ARG A 174 18.11 -17.93 -8.72
N ARG A 175 17.13 -18.69 -9.22
CA ARG A 175 17.35 -20.06 -9.71
C ARG A 175 18.28 -20.09 -10.93
N ILE A 176 18.06 -19.20 -11.89
CA ILE A 176 18.92 -19.09 -13.08
C ILE A 176 20.36 -18.75 -12.67
N LYS A 177 20.54 -17.81 -11.75
CA LYS A 177 21.85 -17.45 -11.23
C LYS A 177 22.54 -18.62 -10.52
N ALA A 178 21.81 -19.37 -9.69
CA ALA A 178 22.35 -20.54 -8.99
C ALA A 178 22.87 -21.61 -9.97
N VAL A 179 22.07 -21.95 -10.99
CA VAL A 179 22.48 -22.92 -12.03
C VAL A 179 23.72 -22.46 -12.78
N LYS A 180 23.80 -21.16 -13.12
CA LYS A 180 24.97 -20.61 -13.79
C LYS A 180 26.23 -20.71 -12.93
N GLN A 181 26.12 -20.42 -11.63
CA GLN A 181 27.24 -20.54 -10.68
C GLN A 181 27.71 -22.00 -10.51
N ASP A 182 26.78 -22.96 -10.53
CA ASP A 182 27.13 -24.38 -10.44
C ASP A 182 27.85 -24.87 -11.71
N GLN A 183 27.46 -24.37 -12.89
CA GLN A 183 28.14 -24.66 -14.16
C GLN A 183 29.54 -24.09 -14.22
N GLU A 184 29.73 -22.84 -13.78
CA GLU A 184 31.05 -22.19 -13.74
C GLU A 184 32.00 -22.96 -12.82
N LYS A 185 31.55 -23.37 -11.63
CA LYS A 185 32.34 -24.20 -10.71
C LYS A 185 32.70 -25.57 -11.30
N ALA A 186 31.75 -26.25 -11.94
CA ALA A 186 32.02 -27.54 -12.56
C ALA A 186 33.07 -27.43 -13.68
N SER A 187 33.05 -26.35 -14.46
CA SER A 187 34.07 -26.11 -15.49
C SER A 187 35.44 -25.76 -14.93
N GLU A 188 35.51 -25.07 -13.79
CA GLU A 188 36.76 -24.79 -13.08
C GLU A 188 37.36 -26.08 -12.50
N ASP A 189 36.54 -26.92 -11.85
CA ASP A 189 36.95 -28.22 -11.30
C ASP A 189 37.48 -29.18 -12.40
N GLU A 190 36.87 -29.18 -13.60
CA GLU A 190 37.35 -29.98 -14.75
C GLU A 190 38.69 -29.49 -15.30
N MET A 191 38.93 -28.16 -15.35
CA MET A 191 40.21 -27.60 -15.80
C MET A 191 41.34 -27.91 -14.81
N ASP A 192 41.09 -27.77 -13.51
CA ASP A 192 42.07 -28.09 -12.46
C ASP A 192 42.43 -29.58 -12.44
N ALA A 193 41.45 -30.47 -12.67
CA ALA A 193 41.70 -31.91 -12.80
C ALA A 193 42.58 -32.27 -14.02
N SER A 194 42.47 -31.51 -15.12
CA SER A 194 43.28 -31.73 -16.32
C SER A 194 44.73 -31.23 -16.16
N ASN A 195 44.94 -30.10 -15.48
CA ASN A 195 46.27 -29.53 -15.22
C ASN A 195 47.08 -30.32 -14.17
N GLY A 196 46.40 -31.03 -13.25
CA GLY A 196 47.04 -31.87 -12.25
C GLY A 196 47.66 -33.17 -12.79
N ASN A 197 47.30 -33.58 -14.00
CA ASN A 197 47.77 -34.84 -14.61
C ASN A 197 49.02 -34.71 -15.50
N ASP A 198 49.49 -33.48 -15.79
CA ASP A 198 50.66 -33.22 -16.66
C ASP A 198 51.97 -33.00 -15.85
N SER A 199 51.99 -33.28 -14.54
CA SER A 199 53.12 -33.00 -13.64
C SER A 199 53.91 -34.23 -13.13
N ASP A 200 53.70 -35.43 -13.68
CA ASP A 200 54.45 -36.66 -13.35
C ASP A 200 55.30 -37.20 -14.52
#